data_AF-A0A2E2JJV0-F1
#
_entry.id   AF-A0A2E2JJV0-F1
#
_cell.length_a   1.000
_cell.length_b   1.000
_cell.length_c   1.000
_cell.angle_alpha   90.00
_cell.angle_beta   90.00
_cell.angle_gamma   90.00
#
_symmetry.space_group_name_H-M   'P 1'
#
loop_
_entity.id
_entity.type
_entity.pdbx_description
1 polymer ?
#
loop_
_entity_poly.entity_id
_entity_poly.type
_entity_poly.pdbx_seq_one_letter_code
_entity_poly.pdbx_strand_id
1 'polypeptide(L)'
;MSQERLKISWQHLTQEDADLLSFWRIDAPITVMNIDDGFTVGTGGWWRPGTILENRLQKLRDAGHSEAFVEAVRWAGSKEAWSVRFCEEGEVQSDIPLGGYGTGPTPR
;
A
#
# COMPACT_ATOMS: atom_id res chain seq x y z
N MET A 1 11.48 -9.62 -18.17
CA MET A 1 11.16 -8.20 -17.94
C MET A 1 10.86 -8.07 -16.46
N SER A 2 11.68 -7.35 -15.69
CA SER A 2 11.42 -7.18 -14.25
C SER A 2 10.15 -6.36 -14.09
N GLN A 3 9.10 -6.97 -13.56
CA GLN A 3 7.90 -6.23 -13.18
C GLN A 3 8.31 -5.24 -12.10
N GLU A 4 8.25 -3.95 -12.42
CA GLU A 4 8.79 -2.90 -11.56
C GLU A 4 7.99 -2.84 -10.25
N ARG A 5 8.67 -3.04 -9.13
CA ARG A 5 8.12 -2.91 -7.77
C ARG A 5 8.38 -1.49 -7.33
N LEU A 6 7.33 -0.68 -7.17
CA LEU A 6 7.49 0.65 -6.59
C LEU A 6 7.85 0.52 -5.12
N LYS A 7 8.89 1.24 -4.68
CA LYS A 7 9.22 1.40 -3.27
C LYS A 7 8.82 2.82 -2.86
N ILE A 8 7.90 2.93 -1.91
CA ILE A 8 7.47 4.19 -1.33
C ILE A 8 7.70 4.18 0.17
N SER A 9 7.92 5.37 0.73
CA SER A 9 8.20 5.48 2.15
C SER A 9 7.01 5.01 2.97
N TRP A 10 7.27 4.25 4.04
CA TRP A 10 6.24 3.93 5.05
C TRP A 10 5.65 5.17 5.74
N GLN A 11 6.22 6.37 5.54
CA GLN A 11 5.65 7.63 6.01
C GLN A 11 4.26 7.93 5.42
N HIS A 12 3.86 7.25 4.35
CA HIS A 12 2.52 7.30 3.77
C HIS A 12 1.49 6.43 4.51
N LEU A 13 1.92 5.66 5.51
CA LEU A 13 1.05 4.87 6.39
C LEU A 13 0.76 5.64 7.68
N THR A 14 -0.40 5.37 8.28
CA THR A 14 -0.60 5.60 9.72
C THR A 14 -0.15 4.38 10.54
N GLN A 15 -0.11 4.49 11.87
CA GLN A 15 0.09 3.32 12.74
C GLN A 15 -1.01 2.28 12.55
N GLU A 16 -2.27 2.72 12.41
CA GLU A 16 -3.41 1.84 12.19
C GLU A 16 -3.30 1.07 10.87
N ASP A 17 -2.82 1.72 9.80
CA ASP A 17 -2.54 1.03 8.55
C ASP A 17 -1.48 -0.06 8.74
N ALA A 18 -0.39 0.26 9.43
CA ALA A 18 0.67 -0.71 9.69
C ALA A 18 0.16 -1.90 10.52
N ASP A 19 -0.68 -1.65 11.52
CA ASP A 19 -1.29 -2.70 12.34
C ASP A 19 -2.22 -3.59 11.49
N LEU A 20 -3.02 -3.00 10.60
CA LEU A 20 -3.89 -3.74 9.67
C LEU A 20 -3.10 -4.58 8.66
N LEU A 21 -1.95 -4.07 8.21
CA LEU A 21 -1.06 -4.73 7.23
C LEU A 21 -0.13 -5.77 7.86
N SER A 22 0.06 -5.76 9.19
CA SER A 22 0.94 -6.69 9.91
C SER A 22 0.54 -8.16 9.76
N PHE A 23 -0.75 -8.43 9.54
CA PHE A 23 -1.25 -9.78 9.34
C PHE A 23 -1.28 -10.15 7.85
N TRP A 24 -0.67 -11.28 7.51
CA TRP A 24 -0.79 -11.85 6.17
C TRP A 24 -2.25 -12.17 5.83
N ARG A 25 -2.76 -11.59 4.74
CA ARG A 25 -4.11 -11.85 4.23
C ARG A 25 -4.07 -12.11 2.73
N ILE A 26 -4.51 -13.31 2.32
CA ILE A 26 -4.75 -13.67 0.92
C ILE A 26 -6.19 -13.33 0.49
N ASP A 27 -7.14 -13.35 1.43
CA ASP A 27 -8.58 -13.16 1.16
C ASP A 27 -9.10 -11.74 1.45
N ALA A 28 -8.21 -10.82 1.80
CA ALA A 28 -8.54 -9.40 1.94
C ALA A 28 -8.74 -8.78 0.56
N PRO A 29 -9.35 -7.57 0.47
CA PRO A 29 -9.41 -6.87 -0.79
C PRO A 29 -8.08 -6.98 -1.50
N ILE A 30 -6.92 -6.69 -0.83
CA ILE A 30 -5.47 -6.74 -1.21
C ILE A 30 -4.74 -8.00 -0.73
N THR A 31 -3.74 -8.45 -1.51
CA THR A 31 -2.73 -9.41 -1.02
C THR A 31 -1.61 -8.64 -0.35
N VAL A 32 -1.45 -8.84 0.96
CA VAL A 32 -0.35 -8.23 1.73
C VAL A 32 0.72 -9.28 1.99
N MET A 33 1.94 -9.01 1.58
CA MET A 33 3.12 -9.78 1.96
C MET A 33 3.96 -8.91 2.89
N ASN A 34 3.96 -9.25 4.18
CA ASN A 34 4.85 -8.69 5.18
C ASN A 34 6.19 -9.44 5.08
N ILE A 35 7.13 -8.88 4.30
CA ILE A 35 8.45 -9.47 4.03
C ILE A 35 9.53 -8.41 4.11
N ASP A 36 10.68 -8.79 4.67
CA ASP A 36 11.93 -8.03 4.68
C ASP A 36 11.75 -6.55 5.09
N ASP A 37 11.33 -6.25 6.32
CA ASP A 37 11.28 -4.86 6.83
C ASP A 37 10.32 -3.92 6.06
N GLY A 38 9.18 -4.44 5.60
CA GLY A 38 8.13 -3.60 5.02
C GLY A 38 6.89 -4.35 4.54
N PHE A 39 5.91 -3.59 4.06
CA PHE A 39 4.65 -4.13 3.56
C PHE A 39 4.61 -4.10 2.04
N THR A 40 4.46 -5.27 1.43
CA THR A 40 4.21 -5.35 -0.01
C THR A 40 2.73 -5.56 -0.26
N VAL A 41 2.12 -4.59 -0.90
CA VAL A 41 0.75 -4.71 -1.40
C VAL A 41 0.85 -5.20 -2.84
N GLY A 42 0.56 -6.49 -3.00
CA GLY A 42 0.50 -7.20 -4.27
C GLY A 42 -0.86 -7.00 -4.93
N THR A 43 -0.83 -6.75 -6.24
CA THR A 43 -1.98 -6.16 -6.91
C THR A 43 -2.44 -6.99 -8.09
N GLY A 44 -2.33 -8.33 -8.04
CA GLY A 44 -2.61 -9.24 -9.17
C GLY A 44 -3.79 -8.84 -10.09
N GLY A 45 -3.53 -8.00 -11.11
CA GLY A 45 -4.52 -7.46 -12.05
C GLY A 45 -5.43 -6.30 -11.55
N TRP A 46 -5.10 -5.62 -10.46
CA TRP A 46 -5.92 -4.62 -9.77
C TRP A 46 -5.98 -3.25 -10.38
N TRP A 47 -4.85 -2.83 -10.96
CA TRP A 47 -4.67 -1.47 -11.44
C TRP A 47 -5.39 -1.23 -12.75
N ARG A 48 -6.34 -2.11 -13.10
CA ARG A 48 -7.24 -1.90 -14.22
C ARG A 48 -8.07 -0.66 -13.91
N PRO A 49 -7.89 0.44 -14.68
CA PRO A 49 -8.59 1.68 -14.42
C PRO A 49 -10.12 1.48 -14.53
N GLY A 50 -10.87 2.35 -13.85
CA GLY A 50 -12.33 2.35 -13.85
C GLY A 50 -12.95 1.76 -12.59
N THR A 51 -14.19 1.27 -12.69
CA THR A 51 -15.04 0.83 -11.57
C THR A 51 -14.43 -0.29 -10.72
N ILE A 52 -13.53 -1.10 -11.28
CA ILE A 52 -12.84 -2.17 -10.54
C ILE A 52 -11.88 -1.57 -9.50
N LEU A 53 -11.14 -0.52 -9.86
CA LEU A 53 -10.21 0.14 -8.96
C LEU A 53 -10.96 0.84 -7.83
N GLU A 54 -11.96 1.66 -8.15
CA GLU A 54 -12.71 2.40 -7.12
C GLU A 54 -13.45 1.49 -6.14
N ASN A 55 -14.04 0.38 -6.62
CA ASN A 55 -14.66 -0.61 -5.73
C ASN A 55 -13.64 -1.26 -4.77
N ARG A 56 -12.38 -1.43 -5.19
CA ARG A 56 -11.33 -1.99 -4.34
C ARG A 56 -10.81 -0.96 -3.35
N LEU A 57 -10.63 0.29 -3.78
CA LEU A 57 -10.28 1.39 -2.88
C LEU A 57 -11.37 1.58 -1.82
N GLN A 58 -12.65 1.47 -2.19
CA GLN A 58 -13.74 1.49 -1.22
C GLN A 58 -13.64 0.36 -0.21
N LYS A 59 -13.32 -0.87 -0.62
CA LYS A 59 -13.10 -1.98 0.33
C LYS A 59 -11.93 -1.74 1.28
N LEU A 60 -10.90 -1.00 0.88
CA LEU A 60 -9.81 -0.62 1.78
C LEU A 60 -10.29 0.38 2.83
N ARG A 61 -11.08 1.39 2.42
CA ARG A 61 -11.73 2.34 3.33
C ARG A 61 -12.65 1.61 4.32
N ASP A 62 -13.49 0.71 3.82
CA ASP A 62 -14.41 -0.08 4.66
C ASP A 62 -13.67 -1.01 5.63
N ALA A 63 -12.45 -1.42 5.30
CA ALA A 63 -11.58 -2.20 6.18
C ALA A 63 -10.87 -1.34 7.25
N GLY A 64 -11.05 -0.02 7.24
CA GLY A 64 -10.49 0.90 8.21
C GLY A 64 -9.12 1.47 7.85
N HIS A 65 -8.65 1.29 6.61
CA HIS A 65 -7.41 1.93 6.17
C HIS A 65 -7.57 3.45 6.05
N SER A 66 -6.48 4.17 6.32
CA SER A 66 -6.45 5.62 6.23
C SER A 66 -6.58 6.09 4.77
N GLU A 67 -7.11 7.30 4.58
CA GLU A 67 -7.10 7.95 3.26
C GLU A 67 -5.67 8.10 2.71
N ALA A 68 -4.66 8.24 3.59
CA ALA A 68 -3.28 8.36 3.13
C ALA A 68 -2.78 7.09 2.45
N PHE A 69 -3.06 5.94 3.06
CA PHE A 69 -2.77 4.64 2.45
C PHE A 69 -3.58 4.41 1.17
N VAL A 70 -4.88 4.74 1.18
CA VAL A 70 -5.75 4.53 0.01
C VAL A 70 -5.30 5.38 -1.18
N GLU A 71 -4.91 6.64 -0.97
CA GLU A 71 -4.35 7.47 -2.04
C GLU A 71 -2.97 6.98 -2.49
N ALA A 72 -2.12 6.48 -1.59
CA ALA A 72 -0.84 5.86 -1.96
C ALA A 72 -1.03 4.64 -2.87
N VAL A 73 -2.02 3.81 -2.56
CA VAL A 73 -2.43 2.67 -3.39
C VAL A 73 -2.98 3.17 -4.73
N ARG A 74 -3.92 4.12 -4.74
CA ARG A 74 -4.47 4.69 -5.99
C ARG A 74 -3.36 5.25 -6.89
N TRP A 75 -2.43 6.01 -6.32
CA TRP A 75 -1.29 6.57 -7.04
C TRP A 75 -0.39 5.48 -7.61
N ALA A 76 -0.04 4.45 -6.84
CA ALA A 76 0.75 3.33 -7.33
C ALA A 76 0.07 2.62 -8.53
N GLY A 77 -1.26 2.54 -8.51
CA GLY A 77 -2.05 2.05 -9.63
C GLY A 77 -1.98 2.90 -10.89
N SER A 78 -1.92 4.23 -10.74
CA SER A 78 -1.74 5.15 -11.87
C SER A 78 -0.38 5.01 -12.57
N LYS A 79 0.60 4.38 -11.90
CA LYS A 79 1.95 4.11 -12.41
C LYS A 79 2.09 2.73 -13.05
N GLU A 80 1.00 1.97 -13.17
CA GLU A 80 0.97 0.62 -13.75
C GLU A 80 1.93 -0.40 -13.08
N ALA A 81 2.39 -0.13 -11.86
CA ALA A 81 3.33 -1.00 -11.14
C ALA A 81 2.69 -2.33 -10.74
N TRP A 82 3.37 -3.48 -10.74
CA TRP A 82 2.71 -4.74 -10.34
C TRP A 82 2.54 -4.92 -8.81
N SER A 83 3.24 -4.11 -8.04
CA SER A 83 3.13 -4.08 -6.58
C SER A 83 3.73 -2.80 -6.05
N VAL A 84 3.31 -2.42 -4.84
CA VAL A 84 3.91 -1.33 -4.09
C VAL A 84 4.45 -1.86 -2.76
N ARG A 85 5.68 -1.47 -2.43
CA ARG A 85 6.30 -1.74 -1.13
C ARG A 85 6.35 -0.46 -0.33
N PHE A 86 5.79 -0.49 0.86
CA PHE A 86 5.98 0.51 1.89
C PHE A 86 7.16 0.08 2.77
N CYS A 87 8.27 0.81 2.74
CA CYS A 87 9.47 0.51 3.53
C CYS A 87 10.27 1.79 3.83
N GLU A 88 11.24 1.68 4.73
CA GLU A 88 12.13 2.80 5.10
C GLU A 88 12.96 3.30 3.89
N GLU A 89 13.50 2.40 3.06
CA GLU A 89 14.24 2.74 1.83
C GLU A 89 13.37 3.34 0.72
N GLY A 90 12.05 3.38 0.90
CA GLY A 90 11.13 3.86 -0.12
C GLY A 90 11.13 5.38 -0.21
N GLU A 91 10.94 5.92 -1.41
CA GLU A 91 10.92 7.36 -1.62
C GLU A 91 9.61 7.97 -1.11
N VAL A 92 9.72 9.12 -0.44
CA VAL A 92 8.55 9.96 -0.11
C VAL A 92 8.02 10.57 -1.40
N GLN A 93 6.74 10.36 -1.69
CA GLN A 93 6.09 10.84 -2.90
C GLN A 93 5.33 12.14 -2.61
N SER A 94 5.67 13.23 -3.29
CA SER A 94 5.07 14.55 -3.06
C SER A 94 3.58 14.64 -3.43
N ASP A 95 3.12 13.74 -4.31
CA ASP A 95 1.79 13.77 -4.90
C ASP A 95 0.75 13.03 -4.06
N ILE A 96 1.17 12.37 -2.98
CA ILE A 96 0.30 11.62 -2.06
C ILE A 96 0.53 12.05 -0.61
N PRO A 97 -0.52 12.08 0.21
CA PRO A 97 -0.44 12.52 1.61
C PRO A 97 0.45 11.60 2.46
N LEU A 98 1.05 12.16 3.51
CA LEU A 98 1.75 11.42 4.55
C LEU A 98 0.74 10.93 5.60
N GLY A 99 0.90 9.68 6.04
CA GLY A 99 0.17 9.11 7.18
C GLY A 99 0.94 9.23 8.51
N GLY A 100 2.24 9.52 8.47
CA GLY A 100 3.03 9.89 9.65
C GLY A 100 3.64 8.73 10.44
N TYR A 101 3.62 7.49 9.93
CA TYR A 101 4.23 6.32 10.59
C TYR A 101 5.75 6.40 10.79
N GLY A 102 6.42 7.41 10.21
CA GLY A 102 7.84 7.52 9.86
C GLY A 102 8.97 7.12 10.82
N THR A 103 8.70 6.65 12.04
CA THR A 103 9.70 6.04 12.94
C THR A 103 9.15 4.91 13.82
N GLY A 104 7.96 4.38 13.52
CA GLY A 104 7.34 3.28 14.24
C GLY A 104 8.20 2.00 14.19
N PRO A 105 8.06 1.09 15.18
CA PRO A 105 8.81 -0.16 15.16
C PRO A 105 8.53 -0.91 13.87
N THR A 106 9.57 -1.51 13.28
CA THR A 106 9.44 -2.33 12.07
C THR A 106 8.30 -3.33 12.28
N PRO A 107 7.30 -3.37 11.39
CA PRO A 107 6.22 -4.35 11.48
C PRO A 107 6.83 -5.75 11.53
N ARG A 108 6.47 -6.53 12.55
CA ARG A 108 6.89 -7.93 12.70
C ARG A 108 5.72 -8.86 12.43
#